data_AF-A0A2E4FRA2-F1
#
_entry.id   AF-A0A2E4FRA2-F1
#
_cell.length_a   1.000
_cell.length_b   1.000
_cell.length_c   1.000
_cell.angle_alpha   90.00
_cell.angle_beta   90.00
_cell.angle_gamma   90.00
#
_symmetry.space_group_name_H-M   'P 1'
#
loop_
_entity.id
_entity.type
_entity.pdbx_description
1 polymer ?
#
loop_
_entity_poly.entity_id
_entity_poly.type
_entity_poly.pdbx_seq_one_letter_code
_entity_poly.pdbx_strand_id
1 'polypeptide(L)' 'MVMIIIRAHSSVTLVSLALGVAVLTAAPGAQRPDDGVEIFRSGVELVQVSATVVDAEGRLVGDLDRDDFEIFEDGQPQ' A
#
# COMPACT_ATOMS: atom_id res chain seq x y z
N MET A 1 -54.36 -0.19 -46.30
CA MET A 1 -53.82 1.17 -46.10
C MET A 1 -54.98 2.16 -46.06
N VAL A 2 -55.59 2.39 -44.89
CA VAL A 2 -56.25 3.65 -44.48
C VAL A 2 -56.33 3.61 -42.95
N MET A 3 -55.78 4.63 -42.31
CA MET A 3 -55.74 4.86 -40.86
C MET A 3 -56.60 6.11 -40.60
N ILE A 4 -57.51 6.08 -39.62
CA ILE A 4 -58.18 7.30 -39.12
C ILE A 4 -58.09 7.31 -37.59
N ILE A 5 -57.64 8.45 -37.09
CA ILE A 5 -57.06 8.69 -35.76
C ILE A 5 -57.99 9.62 -34.97
N ILE A 6 -58.39 9.17 -33.77
CA ILE A 6 -58.55 9.83 -32.45
C ILE A 6 -59.16 11.24 -32.37
N ARG A 7 -60.19 11.40 -31.51
CA ARG A 7 -60.24 12.39 -30.40
C ARG A 7 -61.25 11.97 -29.31
N ALA A 8 -60.82 11.94 -28.05
CA ALA A 8 -61.54 12.51 -26.92
C ALA A 8 -60.63 12.47 -25.67
N HIS A 9 -60.56 13.60 -25.00
CA HIS A 9 -59.57 13.98 -24.01
C HIS A 9 -60.30 14.06 -22.67
N SER A 10 -59.81 13.41 -21.61
CA SER A 10 -59.74 13.99 -20.25
C SER A 10 -59.39 12.93 -19.21
N SER A 11 -58.25 13.20 -18.55
CA SER A 11 -58.12 13.20 -17.09
C SER A 11 -58.23 11.87 -16.35
N VAL A 12 -57.12 11.13 -16.25
CA VAL A 12 -56.62 10.72 -14.93
C VAL A 12 -55.09 10.69 -14.98
N THR A 13 -54.48 11.85 -14.77
CA THR A 13 -53.20 11.92 -14.04
C THR A 13 -53.42 11.21 -12.71
N LEU A 14 -52.72 10.11 -12.48
CA LEU A 14 -52.29 9.56 -11.18
C LEU A 14 -51.90 8.11 -11.43
N VAL A 15 -50.63 7.87 -11.71
CA VAL A 15 -49.78 6.88 -11.02
C VAL A 15 -48.39 7.10 -11.59
N SER A 16 -47.73 8.07 -10.99
CA SER A 16 -46.28 8.27 -10.94
C SER A 16 -45.61 7.05 -10.28
N LEU A 17 -45.57 5.92 -10.99
CA LEU A 17 -44.74 4.76 -10.65
C LEU A 17 -43.86 4.33 -11.83
N ALA A 18 -43.60 5.26 -12.75
CA ALA A 18 -42.49 5.16 -13.69
C ALA A 18 -41.30 5.89 -13.06
N LEU A 19 -40.45 5.21 -12.27
CA LEU A 19 -39.02 5.56 -12.06
C LEU A 19 -38.24 4.59 -11.13
N GLY A 20 -38.72 3.38 -10.85
CA GLY A 20 -38.14 2.55 -9.78
C GLY A 20 -37.19 1.41 -10.17
N VAL A 21 -37.03 1.05 -11.45
CA VAL A 21 -36.44 -0.27 -11.81
C VAL A 21 -35.40 -0.20 -12.92
N ALA A 22 -34.33 0.59 -12.73
CA ALA A 22 -33.25 0.66 -13.73
C ALA A 22 -31.82 0.67 -13.15
N VAL A 23 -31.60 0.20 -11.90
CA VAL A 23 -30.27 0.22 -11.25
C VAL A 23 -29.78 -1.18 -10.90
N LEU A 24 -29.74 -2.13 -11.85
CA LEU A 24 -29.23 -3.49 -11.53
C LEU A 24 -28.34 -4.17 -12.59
N THR A 25 -27.80 -3.47 -13.59
CA THR A 25 -26.90 -4.11 -14.58
C THR A 25 -25.52 -3.50 -14.70
N ALA A 26 -25.08 -2.65 -13.76
CA ALA A 26 -23.67 -2.34 -13.62
C ALA A 26 -22.98 -3.54 -12.95
N ALA A 27 -22.58 -4.52 -13.76
CA ALA A 27 -21.66 -5.56 -13.30
C ALA A 27 -20.41 -4.86 -12.75
N PRO A 28 -20.01 -5.09 -11.50
CA PRO A 28 -18.68 -4.66 -11.06
C PRO A 28 -17.70 -5.43 -11.94
N GLY A 29 -16.98 -4.69 -12.80
CA GLY A 29 -15.87 -5.25 -13.55
C GLY A 29 -14.94 -5.91 -12.55
N ALA A 30 -14.82 -7.23 -12.64
CA ALA A 30 -13.85 -7.98 -11.86
C ALA A 30 -12.48 -7.37 -12.13
N GLN A 31 -11.92 -6.71 -11.12
CA GLN A 31 -10.52 -6.34 -11.11
C GLN A 31 -9.75 -7.66 -11.28
N ARG A 32 -9.08 -7.84 -12.42
CA ARG A 32 -8.16 -8.97 -12.61
C ARG A 32 -7.19 -8.96 -11.42
N PRO A 33 -6.99 -10.10 -10.74
CA PRO A 33 -5.83 -10.24 -9.87
C PRO A 33 -4.60 -9.86 -10.69
N ASP A 34 -3.80 -8.95 -10.17
CA ASP A 34 -2.48 -8.72 -10.73
C ASP A 34 -1.70 -10.01 -10.50
N ASP A 35 -1.52 -10.83 -11.54
CA ASP A 35 -0.70 -12.06 -11.50
C ASP A 35 0.82 -11.72 -11.41
N GLY A 36 1.15 -10.46 -11.10
CA GLY A 36 2.49 -9.98 -10.88
C GLY A 36 3.14 -10.68 -9.68
N VAL A 37 4.17 -11.48 -9.96
CA VAL A 37 5.07 -12.01 -8.93
C VAL A 37 5.64 -10.83 -8.14
N GLU A 38 5.39 -10.80 -6.83
CA GLU A 38 6.00 -9.80 -5.95
C GLU A 38 7.52 -10.02 -5.90
N ILE A 39 8.30 -9.05 -6.42
CA ILE A 39 9.76 -9.11 -6.39
C ILE A 39 10.23 -8.36 -5.14
N PHE A 40 10.67 -9.11 -4.13
CA PHE A 40 11.40 -8.55 -3.01
C PHE A 40 12.83 -8.19 -3.41
N ARG A 41 13.28 -6.99 -3.05
CA ARG A 41 14.65 -6.50 -3.31
C ARG A 41 15.29 -6.13 -1.98
N SER A 42 16.47 -6.68 -1.71
CA SER A 42 17.31 -6.32 -0.56
C SER A 42 18.69 -5.86 -1.02
N GLY A 43 19.37 -5.08 -0.18
CA GLY A 43 20.74 -4.62 -0.40
C GLY A 43 21.53 -4.64 0.90
N VAL A 44 22.86 -4.61 0.79
CA VAL A 44 23.78 -4.48 1.93
C VAL A 44 24.66 -3.27 1.66
N GLU A 45 24.89 -2.47 2.69
CA GLU A 45 25.85 -1.38 2.68
C GLU A 45 26.97 -1.69 3.69
N LEU A 46 28.23 -1.54 3.26
CA LEU A 46 29.38 -1.76 4.12
C LEU A 46 29.94 -0.41 4.57
N VAL A 47 29.94 -0.17 5.87
CA VAL A 47 30.59 0.99 6.49
C VAL A 47 31.78 0.51 7.31
N GLN A 48 32.96 1.06 7.06
CA GLN A 48 34.17 0.76 7.82
C GLN A 48 34.40 1.87 8.86
N VAL A 49 34.48 1.47 10.12
CA VAL A 49 34.77 2.38 11.24
C VAL A 49 36.09 1.94 11.88
N SER A 50 36.99 2.89 12.11
CA SER A 50 38.25 2.65 12.82
C SER A 50 38.22 3.37 14.17
N ALA A 51 38.61 2.67 15.22
CA ALA A 51 38.71 3.21 16.57
C ALA A 51 40.07 2.85 17.17
N THR A 52 40.60 3.75 18.01
CA THR A 52 41.87 3.56 18.74
C THR A 52 41.61 3.86 20.21
N VAL A 53 42.02 2.94 21.08
CA VAL A 53 41.91 3.10 22.53
C VAL A 53 43.24 3.60 23.08
N VAL A 54 43.19 4.67 23.88
CA VAL A 54 44.36 5.24 24.57
C VAL A 54 44.08 5.36 26.06
N ASP A 55 45.13 5.27 26.87
CA ASP A 55 45.04 5.50 28.30
C ASP A 55 45.02 7.00 28.66
N ALA A 56 44.98 7.32 29.96
CA ALA A 56 44.93 8.69 30.46
C ALA A 56 46.19 9.51 30.14
N GLU A 57 47.33 8.85 29.88
CA GLU A 57 48.57 9.49 29.47
C GLU A 57 48.72 9.59 27.94
N GLY A 58 47.72 9.13 27.19
CA GLY A 58 47.69 9.17 25.72
C GLY A 58 48.48 8.03 25.05
N ARG A 59 48.83 6.97 25.77
CA ARG A 59 49.52 5.80 25.22
C ARG A 59 48.52 4.80 24.66
N LEU A 60 48.89 4.09 23.60
CA LEU A 60 48.05 3.05 23.01
C LEU A 60 47.82 1.89 23.98
N VAL A 61 46.57 1.49 24.14
CA VAL A 61 46.22 0.23 24.80
C VAL A 61 46.37 -0.89 23.77
N GLY A 62 47.28 -1.83 24.03
CA GLY A 62 47.77 -2.80 23.03
C GLY A 62 47.38 -4.25 23.28
N ASP A 63 46.63 -4.50 24.34
CA ASP A 63 46.29 -5.83 24.88
C ASP A 63 44.79 -6.13 24.82
N LEU A 64 44.01 -5.32 24.09
CA LEU A 64 42.59 -5.58 23.84
C LEU A 64 42.43 -6.72 22.85
N ASP A 65 41.55 -7.66 23.18
CA ASP A 65 41.11 -8.71 22.29
C ASP A 65 39.71 -8.42 21.71
N ARG A 66 39.18 -9.36 20.92
CA ARG A 66 37.87 -9.17 20.27
C ARG A 66 36.71 -9.17 21.28
N ASP A 67 36.85 -9.93 22.36
CA ASP A 67 35.78 -10.16 23.33
C ASP A 67 35.68 -9.00 24.35
N ASP A 68 36.66 -8.10 24.36
CA ASP A 68 36.63 -6.80 25.06
C ASP A 68 35.71 -5.76 24.41
N PHE A 69 35.14 -6.05 23.22
CA PHE A 69 34.28 -5.13 22.49
C PHE A 69 32.84 -5.67 22.35
N GLU A 70 31.88 -4.82 22.70
CA GLU A 70 30.45 -5.07 22.49
C GLU A 70 29.89 -4.06 21.49
N ILE A 71 29.03 -4.53 20.58
CA ILE A 71 28.37 -3.68 19.58
C ILE A 71 26.93 -3.45 20.02
N PHE A 72 26.53 -2.18 20.06
CA PHE A 72 25.18 -1.77 20.38
C PHE A 72 24.60 -0.94 19.23
N GLU A 73 23.33 -1.19 18.91
CA GLU A 73 22.50 -0.35 18.04
C GLU A 73 21.32 0.15 18.87
N ASP A 74 21.11 1.47 18.92
CA ASP A 74 20.05 2.09 19.72
C ASP A 74 20.02 1.63 21.20
N GLY A 75 21.20 1.35 21.74
CA GLY A 75 21.38 0.87 23.12
C GLY A 75 21.04 -0.61 23.33
N GLN A 76 20.79 -1.37 22.27
CA GLN A 76 20.56 -2.82 22.31
C GLN A 76 21.77 -3.57 21.72
N PRO A 77 22.21 -4.68 22.34
CA PRO A 77 23.24 -5.54 21.77
C PRO A 77 22.88 -6.02 20.36
N GLN A 78 23.88 -6.14 19.50
CA GLN A 78 23.79 -6.70 18.15
C GLN A 78 24.39 -8.11 18.08
#